data_AF-A0A9P6PKC8-F1
#
_entry.id   AF-A0A9P6PKC8-F1
#
_cell.length_a   1.000
_cell.length_b   1.000
_cell.length_c   1.000
_cell.angle_alpha   90.00
_cell.angle_beta   90.00
_cell.angle_gamma   90.00
#
_symmetry.space_group_name_H-M   'P 1'
#
loop_
_entity.id
_entity.type
_entity.pdbx_description
1 polymer ?
#
loop_
_entity_poly.entity_id
_entity_poly.type
_entity_poly.pdbx_seq_one_letter_code
_entity_poly.pdbx_strand_id
1 'polypeptide(L)'
;MTGHHTHSHLTYPFSLFSFGRYGQATSAEHQVHRDWLGSIFEDVDAKPNKNLHPVIQEFQQLIEITPRVYVLLETMFEEVPQKPPYSNDPSGYPRIRDYRHFLQILNHLLTTAPSWSDKSERSVPVGLPISAILDWPISTPGGYAAFLDPDINKMIKKVLNAWSAYLQSPDSAHVLNDSPSGWFGTHNRANLAEVARVGACSRSATIGNKALAFEEMFVCDPSAPYHGYKSWDGFFTRKFRENARPVASPDDDNVIVNACESRPYCVRRDAKARDKFWLKHQPYSVLDMLAHDQLATKFVGGTVYQAFL
;
A
#
# COMPACT_ATOMS: atom_id res chain seq x y z
N MET A 1 54.25 -2.00 -14.08
CA MET A 1 53.09 -1.30 -14.68
C MET A 1 51.96 -2.31 -14.75
N THR A 2 51.17 -2.37 -13.68
CA THR A 2 50.05 -3.31 -13.52
C THR A 2 48.90 -2.52 -12.92
N GLY A 3 47.95 -2.13 -13.76
CA GLY A 3 46.69 -1.51 -13.35
C GLY A 3 45.59 -2.55 -13.42
N HIS A 4 45.23 -3.12 -12.28
CA HIS A 4 43.99 -3.89 -12.14
C HIS A 4 42.85 -2.93 -11.80
N HIS A 5 41.87 -2.84 -12.70
CA HIS A 5 40.58 -2.22 -12.44
C HIS A 5 39.80 -3.09 -11.46
N THR A 6 39.58 -2.58 -10.26
CA THR A 6 38.67 -3.16 -9.29
C THR A 6 37.24 -2.72 -9.61
N HIS A 7 36.38 -3.69 -9.91
CA HIS A 7 34.93 -3.49 -10.01
C HIS A 7 34.39 -3.12 -8.62
N SER A 8 33.92 -1.89 -8.48
CA SER A 8 33.15 -1.45 -7.31
C SER A 8 31.77 -2.13 -7.33
N HIS A 9 31.55 -3.05 -6.38
CA HIS A 9 30.23 -3.61 -6.10
C HIS A 9 29.29 -2.51 -5.60
N LEU A 10 28.35 -2.09 -6.44
CA LEU A 10 27.23 -1.24 -6.06
C LEU A 10 26.23 -2.09 -5.27
N THR A 11 26.22 -1.95 -3.95
CA THR A 11 25.17 -2.45 -3.07
C THR A 11 23.98 -1.50 -3.16
N TYR A 12 22.90 -1.94 -3.82
CA TYR A 12 21.66 -1.18 -3.90
C TYR A 12 20.73 -1.54 -2.73
N PRO A 13 20.35 -0.60 -1.85
CA PRO A 13 19.25 -0.82 -0.93
C PRO A 13 17.94 -0.61 -1.72
N PHE A 14 17.31 -1.71 -2.12
CA PHE A 14 15.95 -1.71 -2.65
C PHE A 14 15.01 -2.04 -1.49
N SER A 15 14.26 -1.06 -1.01
CA SER A 15 12.98 -1.27 -0.34
C SER A 15 12.20 0.00 -0.61
N LEU A 16 11.00 -0.11 -1.18
CA LEU A 16 10.17 1.06 -1.43
C LEU A 16 9.68 1.72 -0.12
N PHE A 17 9.82 1.02 1.01
CA PHE A 17 9.20 1.37 2.29
C PHE A 17 10.16 1.34 3.48
N SER A 18 11.39 1.85 3.32
CA SER A 18 12.28 2.05 4.48
C SER A 18 11.83 3.25 5.31
N PHE A 19 10.87 3.04 6.23
CA PHE A 19 10.53 4.01 7.26
C PHE A 19 11.53 3.94 8.42
N GLY A 20 11.99 5.09 8.91
CA GLY A 20 13.01 5.20 9.95
C GLY A 20 12.60 4.47 11.25
N ARG A 21 13.52 3.71 11.83
CA ARG A 21 13.34 2.96 13.08
C ARG A 21 13.00 3.88 14.25
N TYR A 22 11.80 3.74 14.83
CA TYR A 22 11.48 4.20 16.17
C TYR A 22 10.72 3.12 16.95
N GLY A 23 11.15 2.87 18.19
CA GLY A 23 10.47 2.00 19.17
C GLY A 23 11.02 0.57 19.26
N GLN A 24 11.90 0.32 20.23
CA GLN A 24 12.22 -1.06 20.69
C GLN A 24 11.05 -1.56 21.55
N ALA A 25 10.24 -2.46 21.01
CA ALA A 25 9.36 -3.32 21.81
C ALA A 25 10.16 -4.50 22.37
N THR A 26 9.92 -4.87 23.63
CA THR A 26 10.68 -5.90 24.33
C THR A 26 10.22 -7.31 23.95
N SER A 27 11.09 -8.31 24.13
CA SER A 27 10.96 -9.69 23.65
C SER A 27 9.75 -10.49 24.16
N ALA A 28 8.97 -9.95 25.10
CA ALA A 28 7.82 -10.62 25.70
C ALA A 28 6.49 -10.41 24.93
N GLU A 29 6.42 -9.46 23.99
CA GLU A 29 5.21 -9.19 23.18
C GLU A 29 5.16 -10.00 21.87
N HIS A 30 6.16 -10.85 21.62
CA HIS A 30 6.34 -11.52 20.33
C HIS A 30 5.46 -12.75 20.08
N GLN A 31 4.54 -13.13 20.98
CA GLN A 31 4.01 -14.50 20.99
C GLN A 31 2.55 -14.71 20.52
N VAL A 32 1.78 -13.69 20.09
CA VAL A 32 0.37 -13.91 19.69
C VAL A 32 -0.11 -13.04 18.50
N HIS A 33 0.74 -12.75 17.51
CA HIS A 33 0.27 -12.13 16.26
C HIS A 33 0.72 -12.97 15.06
N ARG A 34 -0.23 -13.69 14.44
CA ARG A 34 -0.05 -14.15 13.06
C ARG A 34 -0.10 -12.91 12.18
N ASP A 35 1.01 -12.55 11.54
CA ASP A 35 0.97 -11.41 10.61
C ASP A 35 0.12 -11.81 9.40
N TRP A 36 -0.79 -10.92 9.02
CA TRP A 36 -1.79 -11.17 7.98
C TRP A 36 -1.18 -11.56 6.62
N LEU A 37 -0.06 -10.93 6.23
CA LEU A 37 0.66 -11.29 5.01
C LEU A 37 1.21 -12.72 5.07
N GLY A 38 1.76 -13.12 6.22
CA GLY A 38 2.26 -14.48 6.43
C GLY A 38 1.20 -15.54 6.29
N SER A 39 0.02 -15.28 6.88
CA SER A 39 -1.10 -16.22 6.76
C SER A 39 -1.57 -16.41 5.32
N ILE A 40 -1.45 -15.39 4.46
CA ILE A 40 -1.83 -15.53 3.03
C ILE A 40 -0.92 -16.55 2.33
N PHE A 41 0.40 -16.47 2.53
CA PHE A 41 1.33 -17.43 1.94
C PHE A 41 1.13 -18.85 2.49
N GLU A 42 0.95 -18.98 3.81
CA GLU A 42 0.69 -20.27 4.46
C GLU A 42 -0.62 -20.91 3.94
N ASP A 43 -1.69 -20.14 3.83
CA ASP A 43 -2.99 -20.62 3.37
C ASP A 43 -2.94 -21.08 1.90
N VAL A 44 -2.26 -20.31 1.04
CA VAL A 44 -2.08 -20.64 -0.38
C VAL A 44 -1.22 -21.90 -0.56
N ASP A 45 -0.10 -22.00 0.16
CA ASP A 45 0.81 -23.15 0.06
C ASP A 45 0.19 -24.42 0.65
N ALA A 46 -0.58 -24.30 1.74
CA ALA A 46 -1.26 -25.44 2.35
C ALA A 46 -2.47 -25.92 1.52
N LYS A 47 -3.21 -25.00 0.89
CA LYS A 47 -4.45 -25.31 0.16
C LYS A 47 -4.56 -24.50 -1.14
N PRO A 48 -3.81 -24.88 -2.19
CA PRO A 48 -3.91 -24.22 -3.49
C PRO A 48 -5.34 -24.30 -4.04
N ASN A 49 -5.93 -23.16 -4.40
CA ASN A 49 -7.29 -23.13 -4.89
C ASN A 49 -7.31 -23.51 -6.38
N LYS A 50 -7.92 -24.66 -6.68
CA LYS A 50 -8.09 -25.12 -8.07
C LYS A 50 -9.13 -24.29 -8.82
N ASN A 51 -10.05 -23.64 -8.11
CA ASN A 51 -11.08 -22.79 -8.68
C ASN A 51 -10.60 -21.34 -8.68
N LEU A 52 -9.96 -20.95 -9.78
CA LEU A 52 -9.53 -19.57 -9.99
C LEU A 52 -10.73 -18.67 -10.32
N HIS A 53 -10.76 -17.47 -9.78
CA HIS A 53 -11.71 -16.44 -10.16
C HIS A 53 -11.58 -16.14 -11.67
N PRO A 54 -12.68 -15.84 -12.40
CA PRO A 54 -12.64 -15.63 -13.85
C PRO A 54 -11.57 -14.63 -14.32
N VAL A 55 -11.35 -13.54 -13.55
CA VAL A 55 -10.30 -12.56 -13.86
C VAL A 55 -8.88 -13.13 -13.75
N ILE A 56 -8.65 -14.09 -12.85
CA ILE A 56 -7.36 -14.74 -12.67
C ILE A 56 -7.14 -15.77 -13.78
N GLN A 57 -8.19 -16.48 -14.21
CA GLN A 57 -8.13 -17.34 -15.39
C GLN A 57 -7.82 -16.53 -16.66
N GLU A 58 -8.47 -15.36 -16.82
CA GLU A 58 -8.18 -14.44 -17.92
C GLU A 58 -6.72 -13.97 -17.89
N PHE A 59 -6.21 -13.60 -16.71
CA PHE A 59 -4.81 -13.21 -16.56
C PHE A 59 -3.87 -14.37 -16.89
N GLN A 60 -4.14 -15.58 -16.37
CA GLN A 60 -3.37 -16.77 -16.69
C GLN A 60 -3.31 -17.01 -18.19
N GLN A 61 -4.47 -16.94 -18.87
CA GLN A 61 -4.55 -17.13 -20.30
C GLN A 61 -3.72 -16.08 -21.04
N LEU A 62 -3.81 -14.80 -20.68
CA LEU A 62 -3.00 -13.72 -21.28
C LEU A 62 -1.51 -14.04 -21.18
N ILE A 63 -1.05 -14.50 -20.02
CA ILE A 63 0.34 -14.88 -19.75
C ILE A 63 0.74 -16.04 -20.66
N GLU A 64 -0.05 -17.10 -20.71
CA GLU A 64 0.29 -18.34 -21.40
C GLU A 64 0.24 -18.23 -22.94
N ILE A 65 -0.63 -17.36 -23.50
CA ILE A 65 -0.76 -17.21 -24.96
C ILE A 65 0.10 -16.08 -25.55
N THR A 66 0.64 -15.18 -24.70
CA THR A 66 1.37 -14.00 -25.17
C THR A 66 2.84 -14.10 -24.77
N PRO A 67 3.75 -14.50 -25.68
CA PRO A 67 5.16 -14.75 -25.36
C PRO A 67 5.87 -13.58 -24.65
N ARG A 68 5.56 -12.34 -25.02
CA ARG A 68 6.09 -11.15 -24.36
C ARG A 68 5.67 -11.05 -22.89
N VAL A 69 4.39 -11.26 -22.60
CA VAL A 69 3.86 -11.21 -21.23
C VAL A 69 4.43 -12.36 -20.39
N TYR A 70 4.49 -13.56 -20.98
CA TYR A 70 5.12 -14.72 -20.36
C TYR A 70 6.55 -14.42 -19.90
N VAL A 71 7.40 -13.95 -20.83
CA VAL A 71 8.80 -13.65 -20.54
C VAL A 71 8.92 -12.56 -19.48
N LEU A 72 8.13 -11.49 -19.54
CA LEU A 72 8.19 -10.39 -18.57
C LEU A 72 7.85 -10.85 -17.15
N LEU A 73 6.82 -11.68 -16.98
CA LEU A 73 6.44 -12.15 -15.64
C LEU A 73 7.38 -13.26 -15.12
N GLU A 74 7.87 -14.16 -15.98
CA GLU A 74 8.88 -15.13 -15.55
C GLU A 74 10.16 -14.43 -15.08
N THR A 75 10.71 -13.53 -15.90
CA THR A 75 11.95 -12.81 -15.53
C THR A 75 11.77 -11.94 -14.29
N MET A 76 10.58 -11.34 -14.12
CA MET A 76 10.25 -10.55 -12.92
C MET A 76 10.50 -11.35 -11.62
N PHE A 77 10.13 -12.63 -11.58
CA PHE A 77 10.34 -13.48 -10.42
C PHE A 77 11.73 -14.13 -10.41
N GLU A 78 12.24 -14.59 -11.55
CA GLU A 78 13.57 -15.22 -11.64
C GLU A 78 14.71 -14.30 -11.20
N GLU A 79 14.61 -13.00 -11.51
CA GLU A 79 15.66 -12.01 -11.22
C GLU A 79 15.75 -11.62 -9.73
N VAL A 80 14.77 -12.02 -8.90
CA VAL A 80 14.86 -11.81 -7.44
C VAL A 80 15.97 -12.71 -6.87
N PRO A 81 16.99 -12.16 -6.19
CA PRO A 81 18.13 -12.95 -5.72
C PRO A 81 17.73 -14.08 -4.75
N GLN A 82 18.34 -15.27 -4.90
CA GLN A 82 18.14 -16.39 -3.99
C GLN A 82 19.15 -16.38 -2.83
N LYS A 83 19.26 -15.25 -2.12
CA LYS A 83 20.14 -15.11 -0.95
C LYS A 83 19.55 -14.14 0.06
N PRO A 84 19.84 -14.27 1.36
CA PRO A 84 19.41 -13.28 2.35
C PRO A 84 19.82 -11.85 1.98
N PRO A 85 18.97 -10.83 2.21
CA PRO A 85 17.62 -10.92 2.79
C PRO A 85 16.51 -11.33 1.79
N TYR A 86 16.81 -11.42 0.49
CA TYR A 86 15.84 -11.62 -0.62
C TYR A 86 15.29 -13.05 -0.75
N SER A 87 15.81 -14.00 0.03
CA SER A 87 15.26 -15.34 0.13
C SER A 87 13.84 -15.33 0.71
N ASN A 88 13.52 -14.28 1.49
CA ASN A 88 12.20 -14.01 2.03
C ASN A 88 11.68 -12.68 1.45
N ASP A 89 10.37 -12.46 1.53
CA ASP A 89 9.77 -11.15 1.33
C ASP A 89 10.29 -10.14 2.39
N PRO A 90 10.06 -8.82 2.23
CA PRO A 90 10.53 -7.82 3.19
C PRO A 90 9.95 -7.99 4.61
N SER A 91 8.88 -8.77 4.75
CA SER A 91 8.22 -9.11 6.01
C SER A 91 8.76 -10.41 6.63
N GLY A 92 9.68 -11.11 5.94
CA GLY A 92 10.30 -12.34 6.40
C GLY A 92 9.61 -13.63 5.96
N TYR A 93 8.63 -13.57 5.06
CA TYR A 93 7.85 -14.71 4.57
C TYR A 93 8.40 -15.34 3.29
N PRO A 94 7.99 -16.58 2.92
CA PRO A 94 8.37 -17.17 1.65
C PRO A 94 8.01 -16.24 0.49
N ARG A 95 8.99 -15.96 -0.39
CA ARG A 95 8.77 -15.12 -1.57
C ARG A 95 7.82 -15.79 -2.57
N ILE A 96 7.21 -14.95 -3.42
CA ILE A 96 6.61 -15.44 -4.67
C ILE A 96 7.68 -16.12 -5.52
N ARG A 97 7.36 -17.32 -6.01
CA ARG A 97 8.31 -18.22 -6.70
C ARG A 97 8.27 -18.04 -8.20
N ASP A 98 7.06 -17.96 -8.75
CA ASP A 98 6.75 -17.89 -10.17
C ASP A 98 5.37 -17.23 -10.37
N TYR A 99 4.98 -17.04 -11.64
CA TYR A 99 3.70 -16.42 -11.96
C TYR A 99 2.48 -17.27 -11.54
N ARG A 100 2.60 -18.60 -11.44
CA ARG A 100 1.48 -19.47 -11.02
C ARG A 100 1.22 -19.28 -9.53
N HIS A 101 2.28 -19.24 -8.74
CA HIS A 101 2.20 -18.89 -7.33
C HIS A 101 1.63 -17.49 -7.14
N PHE A 102 2.06 -16.51 -7.95
CA PHE A 102 1.49 -15.16 -7.94
C PHE A 102 -0.02 -15.15 -8.21
N LEU A 103 -0.48 -15.85 -9.24
CA LEU A 103 -1.91 -15.93 -9.57
C LEU A 103 -2.72 -16.60 -8.45
N GLN A 104 -2.17 -17.61 -7.77
CA GLN A 104 -2.81 -18.24 -6.61
C GLN A 104 -2.93 -17.28 -5.42
N ILE A 105 -1.88 -16.49 -5.15
CA ILE A 105 -1.93 -15.46 -4.11
C ILE A 105 -2.96 -14.38 -4.46
N LEU A 106 -2.97 -13.89 -5.71
CA LEU A 106 -3.99 -12.94 -6.16
C LEU A 106 -5.39 -13.52 -6.00
N ASN A 107 -5.60 -14.77 -6.38
CA ASN A 107 -6.89 -15.44 -6.26
C ASN A 107 -7.37 -15.52 -4.81
N HIS A 108 -6.49 -15.82 -3.87
CA HIS A 108 -6.80 -15.79 -2.44
C HIS A 108 -7.15 -14.36 -1.99
N LEU A 109 -6.36 -13.36 -2.39
CA LEU A 109 -6.55 -11.96 -2.03
C LEU A 109 -7.89 -11.38 -2.52
N LEU A 110 -8.41 -11.84 -3.67
CA LEU A 110 -9.69 -11.37 -4.22
C LEU A 110 -10.87 -11.54 -3.25
N THR A 111 -10.75 -12.42 -2.24
CA THR A 111 -11.77 -12.69 -1.23
C THR A 111 -11.29 -12.43 0.19
N THR A 112 -10.21 -11.66 0.36
CA THR A 112 -9.61 -11.40 1.68
C THR A 112 -9.61 -9.90 1.97
N ALA A 113 -10.24 -9.51 3.09
CA ALA A 113 -10.22 -8.15 3.59
C ALA A 113 -8.95 -7.92 4.44
N PRO A 114 -8.30 -6.75 4.35
CA PRO A 114 -7.13 -6.44 5.19
C PRO A 114 -7.51 -6.39 6.68
N SER A 115 -6.85 -7.20 7.51
CA SER A 115 -6.99 -7.15 8.97
C SER A 115 -5.94 -6.22 9.61
N TRP A 116 -6.14 -5.86 10.88
CA TRP A 116 -5.17 -5.06 11.63
C TRP A 116 -3.86 -5.82 11.82
N SER A 117 -2.73 -5.10 11.81
CA SER A 117 -1.41 -5.60 12.17
C SER A 117 -0.55 -4.49 12.80
N ASP A 118 0.00 -4.74 13.98
CA ASP A 118 0.89 -3.80 14.69
C ASP A 118 2.26 -3.64 14.02
N LYS A 119 2.62 -4.54 13.10
CA LYS A 119 3.86 -4.43 12.30
C LYS A 119 3.71 -3.54 11.06
N SER A 120 2.51 -3.04 10.78
CA SER A 120 2.20 -2.16 9.65
C SER A 120 3.00 -0.86 9.66
N GLU A 121 3.38 -0.38 10.84
CA GLU A 121 4.25 0.79 10.99
C GLU A 121 5.69 0.55 10.50
N ARG A 122 6.12 -0.71 10.35
CA ARG A 122 7.54 -1.05 10.16
C ARG A 122 7.97 -1.29 8.72
N SER A 123 7.09 -1.75 7.83
CA SER A 123 7.56 -2.14 6.47
C SER A 123 6.53 -2.09 5.34
N VAL A 124 5.22 -2.18 5.60
CA VAL A 124 4.19 -2.24 4.54
C VAL A 124 2.89 -1.62 5.06
N PRO A 125 2.32 -0.60 4.38
CA PRO A 125 1.01 -0.06 4.74
C PRO A 125 -0.06 -1.17 4.72
N VAL A 126 -0.69 -1.42 5.86
CA VAL A 126 -1.88 -2.27 5.93
C VAL A 126 -2.96 -1.64 5.04
N GLY A 127 -3.39 -2.39 4.02
CA GLY A 127 -4.34 -1.91 3.00
C GLY A 127 -3.86 -2.09 1.56
N LEU A 128 -2.58 -2.44 1.33
CA LEU A 128 -2.04 -2.68 -0.01
C LEU A 128 -1.38 -4.09 -0.14
N PRO A 129 -2.11 -5.19 0.09
CA PRO A 129 -1.57 -6.56 0.00
C PRO A 129 -0.83 -6.81 -1.30
N ILE A 130 -1.44 -6.38 -2.41
CA ILE A 130 -0.91 -6.62 -3.74
C ILE A 130 0.41 -5.88 -3.92
N SER A 131 0.55 -4.65 -3.39
CA SER A 131 1.83 -3.94 -3.40
C SER A 131 2.87 -4.60 -2.51
N ALA A 132 2.45 -5.14 -1.35
CA ALA A 132 3.32 -5.78 -0.38
C ALA A 132 4.03 -7.00 -0.96
N ILE A 133 3.26 -7.89 -1.58
CA ILE A 133 3.78 -9.13 -2.15
C ILE A 133 4.63 -8.89 -3.42
N LEU A 134 4.55 -7.67 -3.98
CA LEU A 134 5.28 -7.24 -5.17
C LEU A 134 6.55 -6.42 -4.87
N ASP A 135 6.89 -6.11 -3.61
CA ASP A 135 8.00 -5.20 -3.29
C ASP A 135 9.35 -5.62 -3.89
N TRP A 136 9.69 -6.92 -3.80
CA TRP A 136 10.90 -7.45 -4.45
C TRP A 136 10.74 -7.59 -5.97
N PRO A 137 9.72 -8.30 -6.49
CA PRO A 137 9.65 -8.58 -7.92
C PRO A 137 9.49 -7.31 -8.77
N ILE A 138 8.75 -6.29 -8.31
CA ILE A 138 8.58 -5.03 -9.08
C ILE A 138 9.90 -4.27 -9.27
N SER A 139 10.87 -4.52 -8.39
CA SER A 139 12.18 -3.84 -8.39
C SER A 139 13.21 -4.49 -9.33
N THR A 140 12.88 -5.62 -9.97
CA THR A 140 13.75 -6.27 -10.95
C THR A 140 13.64 -5.62 -12.33
N PRO A 141 14.64 -5.72 -13.22
CA PRO A 141 14.51 -5.30 -14.62
C PRO A 141 13.27 -5.86 -15.31
N GLY A 142 12.96 -7.15 -15.12
CA GLY A 142 11.77 -7.82 -15.62
C GLY A 142 10.49 -7.23 -15.04
N GLY A 143 10.46 -6.97 -13.72
CA GLY A 143 9.33 -6.33 -13.06
C GLY A 143 9.08 -4.91 -13.56
N TYR A 144 10.14 -4.10 -13.67
CA TYR A 144 10.04 -2.76 -14.23
C TYR A 144 9.43 -2.77 -15.64
N ALA A 145 9.90 -3.67 -16.51
CA ALA A 145 9.35 -3.81 -17.85
C ALA A 145 7.91 -4.36 -17.85
N ALA A 146 7.58 -5.29 -16.96
CA ALA A 146 6.23 -5.86 -16.83
C ALA A 146 5.19 -4.78 -16.49
N PHE A 147 5.48 -3.90 -15.53
CA PHE A 147 4.55 -2.84 -15.12
C PHE A 147 4.50 -1.64 -16.10
N LEU A 148 5.35 -1.61 -17.13
CA LEU A 148 5.21 -0.70 -18.27
C LEU A 148 4.36 -1.28 -19.40
N ASP A 149 4.11 -2.60 -19.42
CA ASP A 149 3.32 -3.23 -20.49
C ASP A 149 1.82 -2.87 -20.33
N PRO A 150 1.18 -2.34 -21.39
CA PRO A 150 -0.20 -1.88 -21.31
C PRO A 150 -1.22 -3.01 -21.10
N ASP A 151 -0.93 -4.23 -21.57
CA ASP A 151 -1.85 -5.37 -21.41
C ASP A 151 -1.76 -5.95 -20.00
N ILE A 152 -0.56 -5.98 -19.41
CA ILE A 152 -0.38 -6.29 -17.98
C ILE A 152 -1.14 -5.25 -17.13
N ASN A 153 -0.97 -3.95 -17.39
CA ASN A 153 -1.67 -2.90 -16.65
C ASN A 153 -3.20 -2.99 -16.75
N LYS A 154 -3.75 -3.31 -17.93
CA LYS A 154 -5.18 -3.57 -18.09
C LYS A 154 -5.64 -4.74 -17.23
N MET A 155 -4.84 -5.81 -17.14
CA MET A 155 -5.19 -6.98 -16.36
C MET A 155 -5.12 -6.72 -14.85
N ILE A 156 -4.07 -6.04 -14.39
CA ILE A 156 -3.96 -5.58 -12.99
C ILE A 156 -5.16 -4.70 -12.62
N LYS A 157 -5.60 -3.79 -13.49
CA LYS A 157 -6.83 -3.01 -13.26
C LYS A 157 -8.06 -3.90 -13.07
N LYS A 158 -8.23 -4.94 -13.90
CA LYS A 158 -9.36 -5.89 -13.75
C LYS A 158 -9.29 -6.64 -12.42
N VAL A 159 -8.10 -7.11 -12.02
CA VAL A 159 -7.89 -7.76 -10.72
C VAL A 159 -8.24 -6.83 -9.56
N LEU A 160 -7.76 -5.59 -9.60
CA LEU A 160 -8.06 -4.58 -8.57
C LEU A 160 -9.56 -4.24 -8.51
N ASN A 161 -10.24 -4.17 -9.66
CA ASN A 161 -11.69 -3.95 -9.69
C ASN A 161 -12.46 -5.13 -9.07
N ALA A 162 -12.02 -6.38 -9.31
CA ALA A 162 -12.64 -7.56 -8.70
C ALA A 162 -12.46 -7.54 -7.17
N TRP A 163 -11.25 -7.22 -6.69
CA TRP A 163 -11.00 -7.08 -5.25
C TRP A 163 -11.79 -5.93 -4.63
N SER A 164 -11.87 -4.78 -5.32
CA SER A 164 -12.68 -3.63 -4.88
C SER A 164 -14.16 -4.01 -4.73
N ALA A 165 -14.73 -4.78 -5.66
CA ALA A 165 -16.10 -5.27 -5.55
C ALA A 165 -16.30 -6.15 -4.30
N TYR A 166 -15.34 -7.01 -3.97
CA TYR A 166 -15.37 -7.77 -2.72
C TYR A 166 -15.28 -6.86 -1.49
N LEU A 167 -14.37 -5.89 -1.46
CA LEU A 167 -14.20 -4.96 -0.34
C LEU A 167 -15.43 -4.05 -0.11
N GLN A 168 -16.24 -3.84 -1.13
CA GLN A 168 -17.52 -3.12 -1.03
C GLN A 168 -18.68 -4.00 -0.54
N SER A 169 -18.51 -5.32 -0.54
CA SER A 169 -19.54 -6.27 -0.09
C SER A 169 -19.56 -6.43 1.44
N PRO A 170 -20.71 -6.84 2.02
CA PRO A 170 -20.81 -7.17 3.44
C PRO A 170 -19.84 -8.26 3.92
N ASP A 171 -19.46 -9.20 3.06
CA ASP A 171 -18.56 -10.30 3.41
C ASP A 171 -17.17 -9.81 3.82
N SER A 172 -16.76 -8.62 3.36
CA SER A 172 -15.49 -7.99 3.75
C SER A 172 -15.51 -7.40 5.16
N ALA A 173 -16.68 -7.18 5.76
CA ALA A 173 -16.80 -6.51 7.05
C ALA A 173 -16.36 -7.41 8.23
N HIS A 174 -16.10 -8.70 8.00
CA HIS A 174 -15.75 -9.65 9.06
C HIS A 174 -14.50 -9.25 9.86
N VAL A 175 -13.58 -8.47 9.29
CA VAL A 175 -12.37 -7.94 9.98
C VAL A 175 -12.65 -6.72 10.86
N LEU A 176 -13.86 -6.15 10.82
CA LEU A 176 -14.27 -4.98 11.61
C LEU A 176 -14.81 -5.39 12.98
N ASN A 177 -14.08 -6.24 13.69
CA ASN A 177 -14.49 -6.80 14.98
C ASN A 177 -13.54 -6.38 16.13
N ASP A 178 -13.87 -6.76 17.36
CA ASP A 178 -13.13 -6.42 18.58
C ASP A 178 -11.97 -7.37 18.92
N SER A 179 -11.66 -8.35 18.05
CA SER A 179 -10.52 -9.24 18.26
C SER A 179 -9.18 -8.49 18.13
N PRO A 180 -8.06 -9.04 18.63
CA PRO A 180 -6.75 -8.40 18.51
C PRO A 180 -6.32 -8.05 17.07
N SER A 181 -6.76 -8.83 16.07
CA SER A 181 -6.52 -8.57 14.65
C SER A 181 -7.67 -7.82 13.95
N GLY A 182 -8.74 -7.49 14.68
CA GLY A 182 -9.88 -6.73 14.18
C GLY A 182 -9.68 -5.24 14.32
N TRP A 183 -10.23 -4.45 13.39
CA TRP A 183 -10.04 -2.99 13.38
C TRP A 183 -10.65 -2.27 14.58
N PHE A 184 -11.62 -2.87 15.28
CA PHE A 184 -12.25 -2.30 16.48
C PHE A 184 -11.73 -2.90 17.79
N GLY A 185 -10.70 -3.75 17.75
CA GLY A 185 -9.96 -4.14 18.94
C GLY A 185 -9.55 -2.92 19.76
N THR A 186 -9.58 -3.04 21.10
CA THR A 186 -9.42 -1.90 22.02
C THR A 186 -8.19 -1.02 21.72
N HIS A 187 -7.04 -1.65 21.46
CA HIS A 187 -5.81 -0.95 21.09
C HIS A 187 -5.92 -0.28 19.71
N ASN A 188 -6.40 -1.04 18.73
CA ASN A 188 -6.45 -0.68 17.30
C ASN A 188 -7.37 0.53 17.09
N ARG A 189 -8.55 0.52 17.72
CA ARG A 189 -9.49 1.64 17.68
C ARG A 189 -8.93 2.90 18.36
N ALA A 190 -8.20 2.73 19.47
CA ALA A 190 -7.54 3.86 20.13
C ALA A 190 -6.45 4.47 19.24
N ASN A 191 -5.68 3.64 18.54
CA ASN A 191 -4.68 4.08 17.56
C ASN A 191 -5.34 4.83 16.39
N LEU A 192 -6.44 4.29 15.81
CA LEU A 192 -7.21 5.00 14.78
C LEU A 192 -7.67 6.39 15.23
N ALA A 193 -8.16 6.52 16.47
CA ALA A 193 -8.56 7.80 17.03
C ALA A 193 -7.35 8.72 17.32
N GLU A 194 -6.18 8.17 17.60
CA GLU A 194 -4.95 8.95 17.81
C GLU A 194 -4.39 9.51 16.51
N VAL A 195 -4.27 8.68 15.47
CA VAL A 195 -3.84 9.13 14.14
C VAL A 195 -4.83 10.15 13.60
N ALA A 196 -6.13 9.90 13.78
CA ALA A 196 -7.16 10.87 13.48
C ALA A 196 -7.18 12.07 14.45
N ARG A 197 -6.25 12.25 15.38
CA ARG A 197 -6.07 13.54 16.06
C ARG A 197 -4.88 14.31 15.50
N VAL A 198 -4.00 13.66 14.74
CA VAL A 198 -2.87 14.29 14.07
C VAL A 198 -3.40 15.19 12.94
N GLY A 199 -3.53 16.48 13.23
CA GLY A 199 -4.05 17.48 12.29
C GLY A 199 -5.34 18.18 12.73
N ALA A 200 -6.04 17.65 13.74
CA ALA A 200 -7.08 18.41 14.40
C ALA A 200 -6.44 19.55 15.19
N CYS A 201 -6.88 20.80 15.00
CA CYS A 201 -6.52 21.87 15.94
C CYS A 201 -6.85 21.38 17.36
N SER A 202 -5.94 21.55 18.32
CA SER A 202 -6.08 21.05 19.70
C SER A 202 -7.43 21.36 20.36
N ARG A 203 -8.10 22.45 19.95
CA ARG A 203 -9.45 22.84 20.39
C ARG A 203 -10.61 22.02 19.79
N SER A 204 -10.42 21.40 18.63
CA SER A 204 -11.38 20.50 17.96
C SER A 204 -11.13 19.02 18.28
N ALA A 205 -9.96 18.70 18.86
CA ALA A 205 -9.57 17.34 19.22
C ALA A 205 -9.95 16.95 20.66
N THR A 206 -10.62 17.84 21.39
CA THR A 206 -10.97 17.64 22.80
C THR A 206 -12.40 18.08 23.14
N ILE A 207 -13.03 17.38 24.08
CA ILE A 207 -14.24 17.81 24.79
C ILE A 207 -13.88 17.92 26.26
N GLY A 208 -13.95 19.11 26.84
CA GLY A 208 -13.68 19.33 28.27
C GLY A 208 -12.29 18.83 28.72
N ASN A 209 -11.26 19.08 27.92
CA ASN A 209 -9.87 18.61 28.08
C ASN A 209 -9.62 17.10 27.86
N LYS A 210 -10.63 16.33 27.44
CA LYS A 210 -10.48 14.90 27.08
C LYS A 210 -10.34 14.73 25.58
N ALA A 211 -9.40 13.90 25.13
CA ALA A 211 -9.24 13.55 23.72
C ALA A 211 -10.49 12.84 23.18
N LEU A 212 -10.90 13.20 21.95
CA LEU A 212 -12.02 12.56 21.27
C LEU A 212 -11.76 11.06 21.03
N ALA A 213 -12.75 10.24 21.33
CA ALA A 213 -12.82 8.82 20.97
C ALA A 213 -13.21 8.64 19.50
N PHE A 214 -12.99 7.44 18.95
CA PHE A 214 -13.26 7.12 17.55
C PHE A 214 -14.68 7.51 17.11
N GLU A 215 -15.68 7.20 17.93
CA GLU A 215 -17.10 7.39 17.63
C GLU A 215 -17.53 8.86 17.65
N GLU A 216 -16.77 9.70 18.35
CA GLU A 216 -16.95 11.15 18.41
C GLU A 216 -16.33 11.83 17.17
N MET A 217 -15.41 11.15 16.48
CA MET A 217 -14.71 11.67 15.31
C MET A 217 -15.31 11.22 13.99
N PHE A 218 -15.82 10.00 13.93
CA PHE A 218 -16.33 9.38 12.71
C PHE A 218 -17.84 9.16 12.76
N VAL A 219 -18.48 9.19 11.60
CA VAL A 219 -19.89 8.84 11.45
C VAL A 219 -20.02 7.32 11.57
N CYS A 220 -20.43 6.85 12.76
CA CYS A 220 -20.65 5.44 13.05
C CYS A 220 -21.71 5.25 14.15
N ASP A 221 -22.21 4.02 14.28
CA ASP A 221 -23.11 3.57 15.35
C ASP A 221 -22.43 2.46 16.17
N PRO A 222 -21.77 2.79 17.30
CA PRO A 222 -21.08 1.80 18.12
C PRO A 222 -21.99 0.74 18.76
N SER A 223 -23.32 0.90 18.72
CA SER A 223 -24.25 -0.12 19.20
C SER A 223 -24.60 -1.17 18.14
N ALA A 224 -24.33 -0.87 16.86
CA ALA A 224 -24.57 -1.77 15.75
C ALA A 224 -23.36 -2.70 15.49
N PRO A 225 -23.57 -3.88 14.87
CA PRO A 225 -22.49 -4.71 14.36
C PRO A 225 -21.53 -3.89 13.50
N TYR A 226 -20.23 -4.11 13.68
CA TYR A 226 -19.17 -3.42 12.94
C TYR A 226 -19.28 -1.89 13.01
N HIS A 227 -19.80 -1.37 14.12
CA HIS A 227 -20.04 0.07 14.33
C HIS A 227 -20.95 0.69 13.25
N GLY A 228 -21.82 -0.12 12.62
CA GLY A 228 -22.72 0.30 11.55
C GLY A 228 -22.08 0.36 10.15
N TYR A 229 -20.78 0.03 10.00
CA TYR A 229 -20.15 -0.07 8.69
C TYR A 229 -20.61 -1.35 7.98
N LYS A 230 -21.01 -1.20 6.71
CA LYS A 230 -21.56 -2.31 5.91
C LYS A 230 -20.50 -3.13 5.19
N SER A 231 -19.26 -2.64 5.07
CA SER A 231 -18.17 -3.26 4.31
C SER A 231 -16.83 -2.69 4.77
N TRP A 232 -15.74 -3.37 4.42
CA TRP A 232 -14.39 -2.87 4.69
C TRP A 232 -14.15 -1.54 3.96
N ASP A 233 -14.57 -1.40 2.70
CA ASP A 233 -14.42 -0.16 1.93
C ASP A 233 -15.19 1.00 2.57
N GLY A 234 -16.39 0.74 3.12
CA GLY A 234 -17.17 1.73 3.86
C GLY A 234 -16.51 2.19 5.16
N PHE A 235 -15.74 1.31 5.81
CA PHE A 235 -14.91 1.66 6.97
C PHE A 235 -13.60 2.38 6.57
N PHE A 236 -12.95 1.92 5.50
CA PHE A 236 -11.69 2.49 5.02
C PHE A 236 -11.88 3.94 4.55
N THR A 237 -13.00 4.21 3.87
CA THR A 237 -13.41 5.55 3.41
C THR A 237 -14.40 6.25 4.36
N ARG A 238 -14.42 5.83 5.64
CA ARG A 238 -15.32 6.38 6.67
C ARG A 238 -15.29 7.92 6.71
N LYS A 239 -16.45 8.50 6.97
CA LYS A 239 -16.60 9.96 7.04
C LYS A 239 -16.27 10.47 8.43
N PHE A 240 -15.52 11.55 8.48
CA PHE A 240 -15.47 12.40 9.66
C PHE A 240 -16.85 12.98 9.96
N ARG A 241 -17.15 13.18 11.24
CA ARG A 241 -18.25 14.05 11.65
C ARG A 241 -17.95 15.48 11.25
N GLU A 242 -19.00 16.26 11.05
CA GLU A 242 -18.87 17.69 10.76
C GLU A 242 -18.02 18.38 11.83
N ASN A 243 -17.19 19.34 11.41
CA ASN A 243 -16.28 20.09 12.26
C ASN A 243 -15.15 19.31 12.95
N ALA A 244 -15.00 17.99 12.72
CA ALA A 244 -13.87 17.24 13.27
C ALA A 244 -12.49 17.69 12.71
N ARG A 245 -12.49 18.39 11.58
CA ARG A 245 -11.33 18.95 10.89
C ARG A 245 -11.65 20.36 10.36
N PRO A 246 -11.47 21.42 11.18
CA PRO A 246 -11.64 22.79 10.70
C PRO A 246 -10.55 23.13 9.68
N VAL A 247 -10.94 23.77 8.58
CA VAL A 247 -10.02 24.29 7.56
C VAL A 247 -9.40 25.59 8.08
N ALA A 248 -8.08 25.73 7.99
CA ALA A 248 -7.40 26.96 8.36
C ALA A 248 -7.65 28.05 7.29
N SER A 249 -8.01 29.26 7.73
CA SER A 249 -8.26 30.43 6.89
C SER A 249 -9.15 30.14 5.66
N PRO A 250 -10.40 29.67 5.86
CA PRO A 250 -11.26 29.22 4.77
C PRO A 250 -11.62 30.32 3.76
N ASP A 251 -11.48 31.59 4.15
CA ASP A 251 -11.79 32.76 3.32
C ASP A 251 -10.53 33.46 2.74
N ASP A 252 -9.33 32.89 2.92
CA ASP A 252 -8.06 33.44 2.40
C ASP A 252 -7.46 32.56 1.31
N ASP A 253 -7.67 32.96 0.05
CA ASP A 253 -7.16 32.28 -1.14
C ASP A 253 -5.62 32.21 -1.22
N ASN A 254 -4.89 32.93 -0.35
CA ASN A 254 -3.43 32.88 -0.29
C ASN A 254 -2.91 31.74 0.60
N VAL A 255 -3.79 31.02 1.29
CA VAL A 255 -3.41 29.94 2.21
C VAL A 255 -3.63 28.58 1.57
N ILE A 256 -2.55 27.82 1.42
CA ILE A 256 -2.60 26.42 0.99
C ILE A 256 -2.63 25.53 2.24
N VAL A 257 -3.71 24.76 2.39
CA VAL A 257 -3.85 23.76 3.47
C VAL A 257 -3.47 22.36 2.98
N ASN A 258 -3.18 21.45 3.90
CA ASN A 258 -2.93 20.05 3.56
C ASN A 258 -4.17 19.40 2.96
N ALA A 259 -3.99 18.63 1.87
CA ALA A 259 -5.09 17.95 1.18
C ALA A 259 -5.62 16.72 1.95
N CYS A 260 -4.79 16.10 2.78
CA CYS A 260 -5.15 14.95 3.59
C CYS A 260 -4.19 14.80 4.79
N GLU A 261 -4.57 13.91 5.70
CA GLU A 261 -3.74 13.45 6.82
C GLU A 261 -2.52 12.72 6.26
N SER A 262 -1.40 13.41 6.16
CA SER A 262 -0.24 12.87 5.46
C SER A 262 1.06 13.35 6.08
N ARG A 263 2.11 12.57 5.89
CA ARG A 263 3.47 12.96 6.26
C ARG A 263 4.17 13.53 5.01
N PRO A 264 4.70 14.77 5.07
CA PRO A 264 5.50 15.31 3.98
C PRO A 264 6.65 14.37 3.64
N TYR A 265 6.80 14.06 2.37
CA TYR A 265 7.85 13.17 1.89
C TYR A 265 8.91 13.94 1.10
N CYS A 266 8.49 14.73 0.13
CA CYS A 266 9.39 15.52 -0.69
C CYS A 266 8.75 16.83 -1.14
N VAL A 267 9.57 17.89 -1.21
CA VAL A 267 9.21 19.14 -1.87
C VAL A 267 10.27 19.44 -2.91
N ARG A 268 9.87 19.55 -4.17
CA ARG A 268 10.75 19.89 -5.29
C ARG A 268 10.25 21.13 -5.99
N ARG A 269 11.12 22.12 -6.09
CA ARG A 269 10.87 23.36 -6.83
C ARG A 269 11.49 23.23 -8.21
N ASP A 270 11.04 24.08 -9.14
CA ASP A 270 11.55 24.14 -10.51
C ASP A 270 11.46 22.78 -11.22
N ALA A 271 10.27 22.15 -11.11
CA ALA A 271 9.98 20.86 -11.72
C ALA A 271 10.13 20.92 -13.25
N LYS A 272 10.87 19.98 -13.84
CA LYS A 272 11.22 20.01 -15.26
C LYS A 272 10.14 19.35 -16.11
N ALA A 273 9.98 19.82 -17.34
CA ALA A 273 9.07 19.21 -18.31
C ALA A 273 9.40 17.72 -18.54
N ARG A 274 10.70 17.43 -18.71
CA ARG A 274 11.26 16.07 -18.65
C ARG A 274 12.40 16.00 -17.66
N ASP A 275 12.43 14.92 -16.90
CA ASP A 275 13.52 14.57 -15.98
C ASP A 275 13.74 13.05 -15.96
N LYS A 276 14.75 12.57 -15.23
CA LYS A 276 15.03 11.14 -15.04
C LYS A 276 13.97 10.47 -14.17
N PHE A 277 12.76 10.32 -14.70
CA PHE A 277 11.59 9.75 -14.01
C PHE A 277 11.83 8.33 -13.46
N TRP A 278 12.78 7.59 -14.04
CA TRP A 278 13.15 6.22 -13.67
C TRP A 278 14.30 6.12 -12.65
N LEU A 279 14.80 7.25 -12.11
CA LEU A 279 15.85 7.24 -11.08
C LEU A 279 15.21 7.34 -9.68
N LYS A 280 15.72 6.53 -8.73
CA LYS A 280 15.48 6.79 -7.30
C LYS A 280 15.95 8.21 -6.95
N HIS A 281 15.32 8.84 -5.94
CA HIS A 281 15.40 10.27 -5.56
C HIS A 281 14.30 11.19 -6.13
N GLN A 282 13.23 10.66 -6.74
CA GLN A 282 12.07 11.41 -7.26
C GLN A 282 12.41 12.66 -8.11
N PRO A 283 13.12 12.54 -9.23
CA PRO A 283 13.05 13.57 -10.26
C PRO A 283 11.61 13.57 -10.83
N TYR A 284 10.88 14.66 -10.64
CA TYR A 284 9.50 14.76 -11.12
C TYR A 284 9.48 15.28 -12.55
N SER A 285 9.34 14.35 -13.51
CA SER A 285 9.08 14.68 -14.90
C SER A 285 7.60 15.03 -15.08
N VAL A 286 7.29 16.31 -15.23
CA VAL A 286 5.90 16.82 -15.24
C VAL A 286 5.08 16.18 -16.38
N LEU A 287 5.69 16.03 -17.56
CA LEU A 287 5.00 15.43 -18.70
C LEU A 287 4.67 13.95 -18.46
N ASP A 288 5.58 13.19 -17.85
CA ASP A 288 5.37 11.75 -17.62
C ASP A 288 4.37 11.50 -16.47
N MET A 289 4.44 12.29 -15.39
CA MET A 289 3.50 12.22 -14.27
C MET A 289 2.05 12.51 -14.68
N LEU A 290 1.86 13.43 -15.61
CA LEU A 290 0.54 13.87 -16.08
C LEU A 290 0.16 13.18 -17.40
N ALA A 291 0.80 12.07 -17.76
CA ALA A 291 0.49 11.27 -18.94
C ALA A 291 0.42 12.08 -20.26
N HIS A 292 1.31 13.07 -20.40
CA HIS A 292 1.35 14.00 -21.52
C HIS A 292 0.05 14.79 -21.77
N ASP A 293 -0.78 14.97 -20.75
CA ASP A 293 -1.97 15.82 -20.83
C ASP A 293 -1.60 17.27 -21.24
N GLN A 294 -2.48 17.94 -21.97
CA GLN A 294 -2.25 19.31 -22.46
C GLN A 294 -2.03 20.31 -21.31
N LEU A 295 -2.60 20.05 -20.13
CA LEU A 295 -2.43 20.87 -18.93
C LEU A 295 -1.02 20.77 -18.33
N ALA A 296 -0.23 19.73 -18.66
CA ALA A 296 1.06 19.49 -18.04
C ALA A 296 2.03 20.67 -18.20
N THR A 297 2.01 21.35 -19.34
CA THR A 297 2.85 22.52 -19.60
C THR A 297 2.65 23.67 -18.62
N LYS A 298 1.46 23.78 -18.01
CA LYS A 298 1.15 24.81 -16.99
C LYS A 298 1.89 24.60 -15.68
N PHE A 299 2.38 23.39 -15.42
CA PHE A 299 3.04 23.01 -14.16
C PHE A 299 4.57 22.95 -14.28
N VAL A 300 5.13 23.16 -15.49
CA VAL A 300 6.59 23.22 -15.71
C VAL A 300 7.17 24.44 -15.01
N GLY A 301 8.29 24.26 -14.29
CA GLY A 301 8.87 25.26 -13.40
C GLY A 301 8.17 25.38 -12.05
N GLY A 302 7.10 24.61 -11.83
CA GLY A 302 6.30 24.62 -10.62
C GLY A 302 6.95 23.94 -9.41
N THR A 303 6.18 23.84 -8.33
CA THR A 303 6.57 23.13 -7.11
C THR A 303 5.73 21.85 -6.97
N VAL A 304 6.40 20.72 -6.79
CA VAL A 304 5.78 19.43 -6.46
C VAL A 304 5.92 19.19 -4.96
N TYR A 305 4.78 18.97 -4.30
CA TYR A 305 4.70 18.50 -2.93
C TYR A 305 4.19 17.05 -2.96
N GLN A 306 4.98 16.11 -2.44
CA GLN A 306 4.59 14.71 -2.27
C GLN A 306 4.48 14.40 -0.78
N ALA A 307 3.40 13.71 -0.39
CA ALA A 307 3.17 13.22 0.96
C ALA A 307 2.62 11.79 0.92
N PHE A 308 2.77 11.07 2.04
CA PHE A 308 2.22 9.73 2.23
C PHE A 308 1.06 9.76 3.23
N LEU A 309 -0.06 9.16 2.83
CA LEU A 309 -1.20 8.83 3.69
C LEU A 309 -0.95 7.46 4.33
#